data_AF-A0A920RLA5-F1
#
_entry.id   AF-A0A920RLA5-F1
#
_cell.length_a   1.000
_cell.length_b   1.000
_cell.length_c   1.000
_cell.angle_alpha   90.00
_cell.angle_beta   90.00
_cell.angle_gamma   90.00
#
_symmetry.space_group_name_H-M   'P 1'
#
loop_
_entity.id
_entity.type
_entity.pdbx_description
1 polymer ?
#
loop_
_entity_poly.entity_id
_entity_poly.type
_entity_poly.pdbx_seq_one_letter_code
_entity_poly.pdbx_strand_id
1 'polypeptide(L)'
;MRYLSMDGFNAVYQSSALVDQAEGTEYHARFPQYLHQSQDADLTVGIAMTDAKGDRSLRPHQQSNPDSYLRVIERRADGIVISGTKAIVTAAPYVHHLLVLPGRNMVKEDQIFPWLVRYRLTRRGSLLWPDRPADPVRVGHFSGSLRSDDWPMSL
;
A
#
# COMPACT_ATOMS: atom_id res chain seq x y z
N MET A 1 10.08 3.07 -15.43
CA MET A 1 8.68 3.28 -14.97
C MET A 1 7.70 2.75 -16.02
N ARG A 2 6.66 1.98 -15.65
CA ARG A 2 5.72 1.34 -16.62
C ARG A 2 4.27 1.39 -16.12
N TYR A 3 3.31 1.47 -17.04
CA TYR A 3 1.88 1.29 -16.75
C TYR A 3 1.36 2.25 -15.64
N LEU A 4 0.58 1.74 -14.67
CA LEU A 4 -0.08 2.51 -13.61
C LEU A 4 0.88 3.27 -12.67
N SER A 5 2.20 3.00 -12.69
CA SER A 5 3.13 3.68 -11.78
C SER A 5 3.16 5.19 -12.00
N MET A 6 3.07 5.64 -13.25
CA MET A 6 3.13 7.07 -13.59
C MET A 6 1.91 7.81 -13.03
N ASP A 7 0.71 7.24 -13.21
CA ASP A 7 -0.53 7.83 -12.69
C ASP A 7 -0.51 7.87 -11.16
N GLY A 8 -0.09 6.76 -10.53
CA GLY A 8 0.04 6.66 -9.08
C GLY A 8 1.04 7.68 -8.54
N PHE A 9 2.18 7.87 -9.20
CA PHE A 9 3.19 8.81 -8.74
C PHE A 9 2.76 10.27 -8.87
N ASN A 10 2.12 10.64 -9.98
CA ASN A 10 1.58 12.00 -10.13
C ASN A 10 0.47 12.28 -9.10
N ALA A 11 -0.42 11.32 -8.87
CA ALA A 11 -1.46 11.45 -7.87
C ALA A 11 -0.88 11.58 -6.45
N VAL A 12 0.12 10.76 -6.09
CA VAL A 12 0.78 10.85 -4.78
C VAL A 12 1.50 12.19 -4.63
N TYR A 13 2.22 12.66 -5.66
CA TYR A 13 2.91 13.95 -5.63
C TYR A 13 1.94 15.10 -5.32
N GLN A 14 0.79 15.17 -5.99
CA GLN A 14 -0.19 16.23 -5.75
C GLN A 14 -0.90 16.08 -4.40
N SER A 15 -1.36 14.86 -4.09
CA SER A 15 -2.13 14.60 -2.87
C SER A 15 -1.29 14.79 -1.61
N SER A 16 0.00 14.43 -1.62
CA SER A 16 0.87 14.63 -0.47
C SER A 16 1.08 16.12 -0.14
N ALA A 17 1.14 17.00 -1.14
CA ALA A 17 1.27 18.46 -0.91
C ALA A 17 0.04 19.02 -0.18
N LEU A 18 -1.15 18.57 -0.59
CA LEU A 18 -2.42 18.99 0.03
C LEU A 18 -2.54 18.48 1.46
N VAL A 19 -2.09 17.25 1.73
CA VAL A 19 -2.07 16.69 3.09
C VAL A 19 -1.10 17.45 3.98
N ASP A 20 0.12 17.73 3.50
CA ASP A 20 1.10 18.51 4.27
C ASP A 20 0.58 19.91 4.60
N GLN A 21 -0.11 20.57 3.65
CA GLN A 21 -0.74 21.87 3.89
C GLN A 21 -1.86 21.80 4.95
N ALA A 22 -2.65 20.73 4.97
CA ALA A 22 -3.79 20.59 5.87
C ALA A 22 -3.39 20.13 7.28
N GLU A 23 -2.42 19.21 7.37
CA GLU A 23 -2.10 18.47 8.59
C GLU A 23 -0.71 18.80 9.17
N GLY A 24 0.08 19.64 8.49
CA GLY A 24 1.43 20.03 8.93
C GLY A 24 2.44 18.89 8.86
N THR A 25 2.21 17.89 8.01
CA THR A 25 3.10 16.75 7.79
C THR A 25 4.22 17.07 6.79
N GLU A 26 5.12 16.11 6.56
CA GLU A 26 6.25 16.26 5.62
C GLU A 26 6.26 15.21 4.49
N TYR A 27 5.11 14.65 4.13
CA TYR A 27 5.00 13.58 3.15
C TYR A 27 5.45 14.02 1.75
N HIS A 28 5.15 15.25 1.36
CA HIS A 28 5.49 15.82 0.06
C HIS A 28 6.98 16.10 -0.11
N ALA A 29 7.69 16.45 0.96
CA ALA A 29 9.15 16.60 0.87
C ALA A 29 9.87 15.27 0.65
N ARG A 30 9.28 14.18 1.14
CA ARG A 30 9.87 12.83 1.16
C ARG A 30 9.55 12.02 -0.10
N PHE A 31 8.38 12.22 -0.71
CA PHE A 31 7.99 11.51 -1.93
C PHE A 31 8.94 11.71 -3.14
N PRO A 32 9.42 12.93 -3.47
CA PRO A 32 10.39 13.15 -4.54
C PRO A 32 11.68 12.38 -4.35
N GLN A 33 12.14 12.17 -3.11
CA GLN A 33 13.33 11.36 -2.83
C GLN A 33 13.10 9.90 -3.24
N TYR A 34 11.93 9.33 -2.92
CA TYR A 34 11.55 8.00 -3.36
C TYR A 34 11.40 7.89 -4.89
N LEU A 35 10.85 8.94 -5.52
CA LEU A 35 10.72 9.03 -6.97
C LEU A 35 12.11 8.98 -7.63
N HIS A 36 13.04 9.82 -7.18
CA HIS A 36 14.42 9.84 -7.69
C HIS A 36 15.14 8.52 -7.46
N GLN A 37 15.05 7.94 -6.26
CA GLN A 37 15.62 6.60 -5.98
C GLN A 37 15.05 5.52 -6.92
N SER A 38 13.76 5.59 -7.23
CA SER A 38 13.12 4.64 -8.15
C SER A 38 13.56 4.86 -9.59
N GLN A 39 13.83 6.10 -9.99
CA GLN A 39 14.34 6.45 -11.32
C GLN A 39 15.81 6.05 -11.47
N ASP A 40 16.66 6.39 -10.50
CA ASP A 40 18.10 6.14 -10.50
C ASP A 40 18.41 4.63 -10.51
N ALA A 41 17.61 3.83 -9.81
CA ALA A 41 17.77 2.38 -9.75
C ALA A 41 16.89 1.62 -10.78
N ASP A 42 16.24 2.32 -11.71
CA ASP A 42 15.30 1.77 -12.71
C ASP A 42 14.28 0.77 -12.13
N LEU A 43 13.69 1.12 -11.00
CA LEU A 43 12.76 0.25 -10.30
C LEU A 43 11.42 0.19 -11.03
N THR A 44 10.92 -1.03 -11.19
CA THR A 44 9.53 -1.26 -11.58
C THR A 44 8.65 -1.28 -10.33
N VAL A 45 7.65 -0.40 -10.26
CA VAL A 45 6.77 -0.23 -9.11
C VAL A 45 5.33 -0.55 -9.49
N GLY A 46 4.73 -1.60 -8.92
CA GLY A 46 3.33 -1.95 -9.14
C GLY A 46 2.38 -1.10 -8.29
N ILE A 47 1.11 -1.00 -8.68
CA ILE A 47 0.08 -0.31 -7.89
C ILE A 47 -0.82 -1.33 -7.20
N ALA A 48 -0.98 -1.19 -5.89
CA ALA A 48 -1.86 -2.01 -5.07
C ALA A 48 -2.97 -1.14 -4.45
N MET A 49 -3.98 -0.83 -5.26
CA MET A 49 -5.09 0.06 -4.90
C MET A 49 -6.31 -0.72 -4.37
N THR A 50 -6.81 -1.67 -5.16
CA THR A 50 -8.06 -2.37 -4.90
C THR A 50 -7.93 -3.34 -3.73
N ASP A 51 -8.68 -3.14 -2.66
CA ASP A 51 -8.82 -4.10 -1.56
C ASP A 51 -9.70 -5.31 -1.94
N ALA A 52 -9.72 -6.37 -1.13
CA ALA A 52 -10.65 -7.49 -1.30
C ALA A 52 -12.13 -7.07 -1.14
N LYS A 53 -12.38 -5.97 -0.43
CA LYS A 53 -13.66 -5.27 -0.23
C LYS A 53 -14.74 -5.98 0.57
N GLY A 54 -14.70 -7.31 0.71
CA GLY A 54 -15.67 -8.06 1.52
C GLY A 54 -17.12 -7.81 1.07
N ASP A 55 -18.01 -7.57 2.03
CA ASP A 55 -19.37 -7.12 1.74
C ASP A 55 -19.34 -5.67 1.23
N ARG A 56 -19.70 -5.49 -0.04
CA ARG A 56 -19.64 -4.19 -0.71
C ARG A 56 -20.66 -3.18 -0.21
N SER A 57 -21.71 -3.63 0.50
CA SER A 57 -22.69 -2.74 1.12
C SER A 57 -22.15 -2.07 2.39
N LEU A 58 -21.07 -2.61 2.97
CA LEU A 58 -20.49 -2.16 4.22
C LEU A 58 -19.23 -1.32 4.01
N ARG A 59 -18.95 -0.41 4.95
CA ARG A 59 -17.68 0.33 5.04
C ARG A 59 -16.55 -0.58 5.55
N PRO A 60 -15.27 -0.21 5.36
CA PRO A 60 -14.13 -0.98 5.88
C PRO A 60 -14.25 -1.36 7.37
N HIS A 61 -14.58 -0.40 8.24
CA HIS A 61 -14.72 -0.66 9.69
C HIS A 61 -15.93 -1.53 10.07
N GLN A 62 -16.86 -1.74 9.13
CA GLN A 62 -18.09 -2.53 9.34
C GLN A 62 -17.94 -3.97 8.83
N GLN A 63 -16.83 -4.31 8.18
CA GLN A 63 -16.61 -5.65 7.67
C GLN A 63 -16.48 -6.64 8.81
N SER A 64 -17.13 -7.80 8.68
CA SER A 64 -16.97 -8.91 9.64
C SER A 64 -15.53 -9.43 9.67
N ASN A 65 -14.86 -9.43 8.51
CA ASN A 65 -13.43 -9.68 8.40
C ASN A 65 -12.68 -8.34 8.23
N PRO A 66 -11.93 -7.87 9.25
CA PRO A 66 -11.22 -6.60 9.20
C PRO A 66 -10.07 -6.58 8.19
N ASP A 67 -9.56 -7.74 7.75
CA ASP A 67 -8.49 -7.85 6.75
C ASP A 67 -9.01 -7.82 5.30
N SER A 68 -10.32 -7.62 5.11
CA SER A 68 -10.92 -7.36 3.80
C SER A 68 -10.47 -6.03 3.20
N TYR A 69 -9.99 -5.12 4.05
CA TYR A 69 -9.32 -3.88 3.69
C TYR A 69 -7.97 -3.81 4.39
N LEU A 70 -7.00 -3.15 3.76
CA LEU A 70 -5.70 -2.90 4.38
C LEU A 70 -5.82 -1.85 5.48
N ARG A 71 -5.36 -2.16 6.69
CA ARG A 71 -5.41 -1.29 7.88
C ARG A 71 -4.08 -1.29 8.64
N VAL A 72 -3.85 -0.25 9.44
CA VAL A 72 -2.74 -0.23 10.39
C VAL A 72 -3.13 -1.06 11.61
N ILE A 73 -2.29 -2.02 11.99
CA ILE A 73 -2.50 -2.85 13.18
C ILE A 73 -1.59 -2.45 14.34
N GLU A 74 -0.49 -1.74 14.04
CA GLU A 74 0.45 -1.27 15.05
C GLU A 74 1.19 -0.03 14.54
N ARG A 75 1.43 0.93 15.44
CA ARG A 75 2.31 2.09 15.20
C ARG A 75 3.50 1.98 16.14
N ARG A 76 4.69 2.17 15.60
CA ARG A 76 5.97 2.09 16.29
C ARG A 76 6.76 3.38 16.05
N ALA A 77 7.77 3.64 16.87
CA ALA A 77 8.65 4.79 16.68
C ALA A 77 9.40 4.71 15.33
N ASP A 78 9.66 3.50 14.85
CA ASP A 78 10.32 3.23 13.57
C ASP A 78 9.33 3.00 12.41
N GLY A 79 8.01 3.15 12.58
CA GLY A 79 7.08 3.00 11.47
C GLY A 79 5.75 2.35 11.83
N ILE A 80 5.21 1.55 10.91
CA ILE A 80 3.88 0.95 11.06
C ILE A 80 3.86 -0.50 10.62
N VAL A 81 2.97 -1.26 11.23
CA VAL A 81 2.61 -2.61 10.81
C VAL A 81 1.21 -2.54 10.22
N ILE A 82 1.07 -3.09 9.01
CA ILE A 82 -0.21 -3.13 8.28
C ILE A 82 -0.66 -4.58 8.12
N SER A 83 -1.98 -4.79 8.12
CA SER A 83 -2.61 -6.07 7.79
C SER A 83 -3.75 -5.85 6.83
N GLY A 84 -3.94 -6.78 5.90
CA GLY A 84 -5.12 -6.83 5.06
C GLY A 84 -4.82 -7.44 3.70
N THR A 85 -5.75 -7.21 2.77
CA THR A 85 -5.72 -7.87 1.46
C THR A 85 -5.93 -6.88 0.33
N LYS A 86 -4.96 -6.83 -0.59
CA LYS A 86 -5.11 -6.17 -1.89
C LYS A 86 -5.44 -7.22 -2.95
N ALA A 87 -6.48 -6.95 -3.74
CA ALA A 87 -6.93 -7.78 -4.84
C ALA A 87 -6.50 -7.17 -6.18
N ILE A 88 -6.28 -8.02 -7.19
CA ILE A 88 -6.00 -7.61 -8.57
C ILE A 88 -4.79 -6.65 -8.65
N VAL A 89 -3.66 -7.09 -8.09
CA VAL A 89 -2.39 -6.34 -8.19
C VAL A 89 -1.65 -6.82 -9.43
N THR A 90 -1.84 -6.10 -10.54
CA THR A 90 -1.24 -6.44 -11.83
C THR A 90 0.28 -6.51 -11.72
N ALA A 91 0.85 -7.63 -12.19
CA ALA A 91 2.28 -7.89 -12.19
C ALA A 91 2.95 -7.88 -10.79
N ALA A 92 2.20 -8.05 -9.70
CA ALA A 92 2.74 -8.12 -8.34
C ALA A 92 4.03 -8.97 -8.17
N PRO A 93 4.15 -10.18 -8.77
CA PRO A 93 5.38 -10.97 -8.61
C PRO A 93 6.57 -10.48 -9.45
N TYR A 94 6.36 -9.55 -10.38
CA TYR A 94 7.38 -9.09 -11.33
C TYR A 94 7.86 -7.65 -11.05
N VAL A 95 7.38 -7.02 -9.98
CA VAL A 95 7.75 -5.65 -9.61
C VAL A 95 8.70 -5.64 -8.42
N HIS A 96 9.53 -4.60 -8.34
CA HIS A 96 10.49 -4.42 -7.25
C HIS A 96 9.79 -3.94 -5.99
N HIS A 97 8.85 -2.99 -6.15
CA HIS A 97 8.04 -2.45 -5.08
C HIS A 97 6.56 -2.41 -5.46
N LEU A 98 5.70 -2.33 -4.46
CA LEU A 98 4.30 -1.96 -4.63
C LEU A 98 4.08 -0.55 -4.05
N LEU A 99 3.25 0.25 -4.70
CA LEU A 99 2.68 1.49 -4.17
C LEU A 99 1.25 1.17 -3.72
N VAL A 100 1.08 1.07 -2.40
CA VAL A 100 -0.17 0.69 -1.74
C VAL A 100 -1.03 1.93 -1.51
N LEU A 101 -2.24 1.94 -2.06
CA LEU A 101 -3.15 3.09 -2.02
C LEU A 101 -4.55 2.67 -1.53
N PRO A 102 -5.33 3.60 -0.94
CA PRO A 102 -6.70 3.32 -0.49
C PRO A 102 -7.68 3.22 -1.68
N GLY A 103 -8.45 2.13 -1.78
CA GLY A 103 -9.33 1.88 -2.93
C GLY A 103 -10.71 2.57 -2.90
N ARG A 104 -10.98 3.47 -1.95
CA ARG A 104 -12.23 4.25 -1.82
C ARG A 104 -12.02 5.48 -0.95
N ASN A 105 -13.01 6.39 -0.93
CA ASN A 105 -13.05 7.49 0.04
C ASN A 105 -13.22 6.94 1.47
N MET A 106 -12.27 7.29 2.35
CA MET A 106 -12.19 6.81 3.73
C MET A 106 -12.78 7.81 4.70
N VAL A 107 -13.36 7.33 5.79
CA VAL A 107 -13.79 8.16 6.93
C VAL A 107 -12.89 7.95 8.14
N LYS A 108 -13.04 8.79 9.16
CA LYS A 108 -12.19 8.77 10.37
C LYS A 108 -12.22 7.40 11.06
N GLU A 109 -13.35 6.72 11.02
CA GLU A 109 -13.59 5.42 11.63
C GLU A 109 -12.91 4.27 10.89
N ASP A 110 -12.52 4.45 9.62
CA ASP A 110 -11.94 3.37 8.81
C ASP A 110 -10.51 3.00 9.24
N GLN A 111 -9.81 3.84 10.02
CA GLN A 111 -8.46 3.57 10.58
C GLN A 111 -7.39 3.14 9.55
N ILE A 112 -7.54 3.52 8.27
CA ILE A 112 -6.60 3.21 7.18
C ILE A 112 -5.79 4.46 6.82
N PHE A 113 -4.49 4.52 7.13
CA PHE A 113 -3.52 5.46 6.53
C PHE A 113 -2.11 4.89 6.69
N PRO A 114 -1.25 4.76 5.64
CA PRO A 114 -0.98 5.78 4.63
C PRO A 114 -0.75 5.25 3.18
N TRP A 115 -0.52 6.21 2.28
CA TRP A 115 -0.66 6.20 0.81
C TRP A 115 0.48 5.61 0.00
N LEU A 116 1.57 5.19 0.63
CA LEU A 116 2.70 4.61 -0.09
C LEU A 116 3.49 3.74 0.88
N VAL A 117 3.37 2.43 0.68
CA VAL A 117 4.11 1.43 1.42
C VAL A 117 5.08 0.76 0.47
N ARG A 118 6.38 1.01 0.63
CA ARG A 118 7.43 0.28 -0.08
C ARG A 118 7.46 -1.16 0.45
N TYR A 119 6.92 -2.10 -0.31
CA TYR A 119 7.09 -3.53 -0.01
C TYR A 119 8.19 -4.13 -0.88
N ARG A 120 9.32 -4.52 -0.29
CA ARG A 120 10.32 -5.35 -0.97
C ARG A 120 9.90 -6.81 -0.77
N LEU A 121 9.67 -7.54 -1.86
CA LEU A 121 9.47 -8.99 -1.84
C LEU A 121 10.76 -9.69 -1.36
N THR A 122 10.98 -9.77 -0.05
CA THR A 122 12.01 -10.62 0.55
C THR A 122 11.40 -11.96 0.99
N ARG A 123 12.22 -13.01 0.89
CA ARG A 123 11.89 -14.45 0.89
C ARG A 123 11.11 -15.02 2.10
N ARG A 124 10.64 -14.22 3.06
CA ARG A 124 9.82 -14.68 4.20
C ARG A 124 8.76 -13.63 4.55
N GLY A 125 7.56 -13.83 4.00
CA GLY A 125 6.38 -13.01 4.27
C GLY A 125 5.21 -13.30 3.33
N SER A 126 5.01 -14.58 2.99
CA SER A 126 3.83 -15.21 2.33
C SER A 126 3.22 -14.55 1.07
N LEU A 127 3.67 -15.07 -0.09
CA LEU A 127 2.83 -15.26 -1.28
C LEU A 127 2.58 -16.79 -1.40
N LEU A 128 1.34 -17.25 -1.21
CA LEU A 128 0.94 -18.64 -1.48
C LEU A 128 0.00 -18.63 -2.69
N TRP A 129 0.39 -19.31 -3.77
CA TRP A 129 -0.43 -19.56 -4.96
C TRP A 129 -0.76 -21.06 -5.04
N PRO A 130 -2.03 -21.48 -5.21
CA PRO A 130 -2.38 -22.86 -5.51
C PRO A 130 -2.61 -23.10 -7.02
N ASP A 131 -2.15 -24.26 -7.48
CA ASP A 131 -2.08 -24.73 -8.88
C ASP A 131 -3.42 -25.15 -9.56
N ARG A 132 -4.61 -24.68 -9.16
CA ARG A 132 -5.87 -25.13 -9.83
C ARG A 132 -6.95 -24.06 -10.03
N PRO A 133 -7.74 -24.12 -11.13
CA PRO A 133 -8.48 -22.96 -11.68
C PRO A 133 -9.91 -22.75 -11.12
N ALA A 134 -10.28 -23.24 -9.94
CA ALA A 134 -11.69 -23.25 -9.51
C ALA A 134 -11.98 -22.71 -8.10
N ASP A 135 -10.99 -22.25 -7.33
CA ASP A 135 -11.22 -21.67 -6.00
C ASP A 135 -11.20 -20.13 -6.05
N PRO A 136 -12.05 -19.42 -5.26
CA PRO A 136 -11.96 -17.98 -5.15
C PRO A 136 -10.56 -17.59 -4.66
N VAL A 137 -9.84 -16.86 -5.51
CA VAL A 137 -8.46 -16.44 -5.29
C VAL A 137 -8.38 -15.68 -3.97
N ARG A 138 -7.85 -16.30 -2.92
CA ARG A 138 -7.34 -15.59 -1.75
C ARG A 138 -6.04 -14.90 -2.17
N VAL A 139 -6.18 -13.72 -2.76
CA VAL A 139 -5.04 -12.84 -3.06
C VAL A 139 -4.38 -12.45 -1.72
N GLY A 140 -3.04 -12.41 -1.69
CA GLY A 140 -2.19 -12.47 -0.50
C GLY A 140 -2.67 -11.78 0.79
N HIS A 141 -2.51 -12.50 1.91
CA HIS A 141 -2.49 -11.90 3.25
C HIS A 141 -1.19 -11.11 3.39
N PHE A 142 -1.29 -9.77 3.46
CA PHE A 142 -0.15 -8.90 3.69
C PHE A 142 0.07 -8.79 5.20
N SER A 143 1.07 -9.49 5.73
CA SER A 143 1.62 -9.23 7.06
C SER A 143 3.08 -8.80 6.90
N GLY A 144 3.42 -7.62 7.41
CA GLY A 144 4.77 -7.07 7.31
C GLY A 144 4.98 -5.89 8.24
N SER A 145 6.18 -5.80 8.82
CA SER A 145 6.63 -4.64 9.59
C SER A 145 7.43 -3.70 8.69
N LEU A 146 7.06 -2.42 8.63
CA LEU A 146 7.85 -1.39 7.94
C LEU A 146 8.74 -0.70 8.97
N ARG A 147 10.06 -0.72 8.71
CA ARG A 147 11.05 0.01 9.51
C ARG A 147 11.33 1.38 8.90
N SER A 148 11.82 2.31 9.73
CA SER A 148 12.22 3.66 9.34
C SER A 148 13.42 3.63 8.41
N ASP A 149 14.19 2.56 8.43
CA ASP A 149 15.34 2.41 7.54
C ASP A 149 14.92 1.90 6.15
N ASP A 150 13.74 1.30 6.04
CA ASP A 150 13.13 0.91 4.76
C ASP A 150 12.42 2.10 4.08
N TRP A 151 12.35 3.25 4.77
CA TRP A 151 11.49 4.39 4.43
C TRP A 151 12.03 5.75 4.93
N PRO A 152 12.27 6.76 4.07
CA PRO A 152 12.79 8.07 4.51
C PRO A 152 11.78 8.94 5.30
N MET A 153 10.72 8.36 5.88
CA MET A 153 9.71 9.08 6.64
C MET A 153 9.59 8.55 8.07
N SER A 154 10.09 9.30 9.05
CA SER A 154 9.66 9.16 10.45
C SER A 154 8.26 9.77 10.61
N LEU A 155 7.33 9.00 11.21
CA LEU A 155 5.98 9.45 11.54
C LEU A 155 5.97 10.45 12.69
#